data_AF-A0A4Q0YDG5-F1
#
_entry.id   AF-A0A4Q0YDG5-F1
#
_cell.length_a   1.000
_cell.length_b   1.000
_cell.length_c   1.000
_cell.angle_alpha   90.00
_cell.angle_beta   90.00
_cell.angle_gamma   90.00
#
_symmetry.space_group_name_H-M   'P 1'
#
loop_
_entity.id
_entity.type
_entity.pdbx_description
1 polymer ?
#
loop_
_entity_poly.entity_id
_entity_poly.type
_entity_poly.pdbx_seq_one_letter_code
_entity_poly.pdbx_strand_id
1 'polypeptide(L)'
;DLELLHLSVTEKHLVGCDEVGHIVGAKISSGLEQAARDLAIQIVKGTGFQRGVLHLEFKFVNNNAYLIEVAARVPGDNITALVESKYGISLEHCLARLYCGQTVKTYIEQAETKHGEFGIRYLFSDDCIQATCGYIVTERVINTEDIPPLPPKEFRPLKRVGYEFYYK
;
A
#
# COMPACT_ATOMS: atom_id res chain seq x y z
N ASP A 1 23.02 8.14 12.82
CA ASP A 1 21.80 8.97 12.71
C ASP A 1 20.71 8.23 11.94
N LEU A 2 19.45 8.46 12.31
CA LEU A 2 18.29 7.90 11.62
C LEU A 2 18.09 8.63 10.29
N GLU A 3 18.05 7.89 9.17
CA GLU A 3 17.77 8.44 7.85
C GLU A 3 16.52 7.76 7.27
N LEU A 4 15.43 8.52 7.14
CA LEU A 4 14.21 8.06 6.46
C LEU A 4 14.27 8.45 4.98
N LEU A 5 14.60 7.49 4.12
CA LEU A 5 14.86 7.73 2.70
C LEU A 5 13.60 7.90 1.86
N HIS A 6 12.50 7.22 2.21
CA HIS A 6 11.22 7.33 1.52
C HIS A 6 10.08 7.06 2.51
N LEU A 7 8.98 7.78 2.35
CA LEU A 7 7.72 7.58 3.07
C LEU A 7 6.59 7.60 2.05
N SER A 8 5.82 6.52 2.00
CA SER A 8 4.58 6.45 1.23
C SER A 8 3.45 6.12 2.20
N VAL A 9 2.37 6.88 2.11
CA VAL A 9 1.14 6.67 2.88
C VAL A 9 0.04 6.31 1.89
N THR A 10 -0.63 5.19 2.15
CA THR A 10 -1.79 4.78 1.35
C THR A 10 -3.05 4.90 2.18
N GLU A 11 -4.12 5.39 1.56
CA GLU A 11 -5.46 5.26 2.10
C GLU A 11 -5.91 3.81 1.90
N LYS A 12 -6.25 3.12 3.00
CA LYS A 12 -6.75 1.74 2.99
C LYS A 12 -8.28 1.76 2.92
N HIS A 13 -8.86 1.04 1.97
CA HIS A 13 -10.30 0.88 1.83
C HIS A 13 -10.73 -0.46 2.42
N LEU A 14 -11.76 -0.43 3.25
CA LEU A 14 -12.22 -1.58 4.04
C LEU A 14 -13.72 -1.82 3.85
N VAL A 15 -14.12 -3.09 3.80
CA VAL A 15 -15.50 -3.54 4.04
C VAL A 15 -15.49 -4.41 5.29
N GLY A 16 -16.03 -3.90 6.40
CA GLY A 16 -15.79 -4.52 7.70
C GLY A 16 -14.30 -4.43 8.08
N CYS A 17 -13.65 -5.59 8.23
CA CYS A 17 -12.20 -5.70 8.43
C CYS A 17 -11.44 -6.16 7.18
N ASP A 18 -12.15 -6.46 6.08
CA ASP A 18 -11.54 -6.96 4.85
C ASP A 18 -10.98 -5.80 4.02
N GLU A 19 -9.76 -5.97 3.54
CA GLU A 19 -9.08 -5.01 2.67
C GLU A 19 -9.57 -5.15 1.23
N VAL A 20 -10.18 -4.07 0.72
CA VAL A 20 -10.79 -4.02 -0.61
C VAL A 20 -10.05 -3.13 -1.60
N GLY A 21 -9.04 -2.37 -1.14
CA GLY A 21 -8.19 -1.58 -2.02
C GLY A 21 -7.32 -0.57 -1.30
N HIS A 22 -6.44 0.07 -2.06
CA HIS A 22 -5.56 1.14 -1.58
C HIS A 22 -5.47 2.26 -2.60
N ILE A 23 -5.30 3.49 -2.12
CA ILE A 23 -4.98 4.65 -2.95
C ILE A 23 -3.73 5.35 -2.41
N VAL A 24 -2.81 5.69 -3.29
CA VAL A 24 -1.60 6.48 -3.01
C VAL A 24 -1.61 7.77 -3.82
N GLY A 25 -1.02 8.84 -3.25
CA GLY A 25 -1.07 10.16 -3.87
C GLY A 25 -2.45 10.82 -3.82
N ALA A 26 -3.42 10.19 -3.14
CA ALA A 26 -4.65 10.84 -2.70
C ALA A 26 -4.32 12.12 -1.93
N LYS A 27 -5.28 13.04 -1.86
CA LYS A 27 -5.12 14.27 -1.08
C LYS A 27 -4.98 13.95 0.42
N ILE A 28 -3.76 13.68 0.84
CA ILE A 28 -3.35 13.47 2.23
C ILE A 28 -3.37 14.85 2.91
N SER A 29 -4.06 14.99 4.04
CA SER A 29 -3.97 16.20 4.84
C SER A 29 -2.53 16.40 5.31
N SER A 30 -2.03 17.64 5.37
CA SER A 30 -0.65 17.89 5.82
C SER A 30 -0.37 17.32 7.22
N GLY A 31 -1.38 17.22 8.08
CA GLY A 31 -1.27 16.58 9.39
C GLY A 31 -1.07 15.07 9.34
N LEU A 32 -1.61 14.38 8.34
CA LEU A 32 -1.51 12.93 8.21
C LEU A 32 -0.09 12.50 7.84
N GLU A 33 0.54 13.15 6.87
CA GLU A 33 1.91 12.79 6.48
C GLU A 33 2.90 13.02 7.64
N GLN A 34 2.76 14.16 8.34
CA GLN A 34 3.60 14.45 9.49
C GLN A 34 3.39 13.44 10.62
N ALA A 35 2.13 13.12 10.95
CA ALA A 35 1.82 12.12 11.98
C ALA A 35 2.36 10.72 11.62
N ALA A 36 2.28 10.32 10.35
CA ALA A 36 2.85 9.06 9.88
C ALA A 36 4.38 9.04 9.98
N ARG A 37 5.03 10.15 9.62
CA ARG A 37 6.49 10.32 9.76
C ARG A 37 6.93 10.25 11.21
N ASP A 38 6.23 10.95 12.10
CA ASP A 38 6.54 10.96 13.53
C ASP A 38 6.36 9.57 14.14
N LEU A 39 5.28 8.87 13.78
CA LEU A 39 5.04 7.49 14.18
C LEU A 39 6.17 6.56 13.70
N ALA A 40 6.58 6.64 12.43
CA ALA A 40 7.67 5.83 11.91
C ALA A 40 9.00 6.09 12.65
N ILE A 41 9.32 7.35 12.94
CA ILE A 41 10.53 7.73 13.72
C ILE A 41 10.46 7.17 15.14
N GLN A 42 9.31 7.27 15.81
CA GLN A 42 9.12 6.72 17.15
C GLN A 42 9.32 5.20 17.16
N ILE A 43 8.76 4.51 16.18
CA ILE A 43 8.88 3.06 16.06
C ILE A 43 10.33 2.63 15.82
N VAL A 44 11.04 3.29 14.90
CA VAL A 44 12.45 2.97 14.65
C VAL A 44 13.29 3.16 15.91
N LYS A 45 13.10 4.28 16.62
CA LYS A 45 13.82 4.56 17.87
C LYS A 45 13.47 3.57 18.98
N GLY A 46 12.18 3.24 19.13
CA GLY A 46 11.69 2.34 20.18
C GLY A 46 12.05 0.87 19.98
N THR A 47 12.14 0.42 18.73
CA THR A 47 12.44 -0.98 18.39
C THR A 47 13.93 -1.25 18.18
N GLY A 48 14.74 -0.21 17.99
CA GLY A 48 16.13 -0.36 17.57
C GLY A 48 16.29 -0.86 16.14
N PHE A 49 15.25 -0.75 15.31
CA PHE A 49 15.31 -1.12 13.90
C PHE A 49 16.41 -0.34 13.18
N GLN A 50 17.36 -1.04 12.57
CA GLN A 50 18.57 -0.39 12.06
C GLN A 50 18.50 -0.06 10.57
N ARG A 51 17.93 -0.96 9.76
CA ARG A 51 17.99 -0.87 8.30
C ARG A 51 16.96 -1.79 7.65
N GLY A 52 16.24 -1.28 6.66
CA GLY A 52 15.33 -2.05 5.82
C GLY A 52 14.08 -1.25 5.47
N VAL A 53 13.00 -1.97 5.17
CA VAL A 53 11.67 -1.40 4.91
C VAL A 53 10.78 -1.73 6.12
N LEU A 54 10.04 -0.74 6.60
CA LEU A 54 9.00 -0.92 7.60
C LEU A 54 7.65 -0.68 6.95
N HIS A 55 6.74 -1.63 7.14
CA HIS A 55 5.33 -1.47 6.87
C HIS A 55 4.60 -1.19 8.18
N LEU A 56 3.82 -0.11 8.21
CA LEU A 56 3.05 0.29 9.37
C LEU A 56 1.57 0.35 8.97
N GLU A 57 0.74 -0.19 9.84
CA GLU A 57 -0.69 0.04 9.83
C GLU A 57 -1.06 0.92 11.00
N PHE A 58 -1.85 1.95 10.76
CA PHE A 58 -2.26 2.89 11.79
C PHE A 58 -3.62 3.50 11.47
N LYS A 59 -4.28 4.00 12.51
CA LYS A 59 -5.51 4.78 12.38
C LYS A 59 -5.18 6.26 12.59
N PHE A 60 -5.70 7.13 11.74
CA PHE A 60 -5.57 8.57 11.89
C PHE A 60 -6.86 9.17 12.45
N VAL A 61 -6.78 9.76 13.65
CA VAL A 61 -7.94 10.35 14.34
C VAL A 61 -7.50 11.66 14.98
N ASN A 62 -8.27 12.74 14.77
CA ASN A 62 -8.01 14.06 15.38
C ASN A 62 -6.54 14.51 15.24
N ASN A 63 -5.95 14.42 14.05
CA ASN A 63 -4.56 14.76 13.76
C ASN A 63 -3.49 13.90 14.46
N ASN A 64 -3.85 12.73 14.97
CA ASN A 64 -2.92 11.80 15.61
C ASN A 64 -2.94 10.44 14.90
N ALA A 65 -1.75 9.85 14.72
CA ALA A 65 -1.60 8.50 14.19
C ALA A 65 -1.46 7.50 15.34
N TYR A 66 -2.32 6.49 15.37
CA TYR A 66 -2.35 5.42 16.36
C TYR A 66 -1.94 4.11 15.70
N LEU A 67 -0.83 3.53 16.14
CA LEU A 67 -0.33 2.26 15.60
C LEU A 67 -1.35 1.13 15.79
N ILE A 68 -1.54 0.34 14.74
CA ILE A 68 -2.25 -0.94 14.75
C ILE A 68 -1.23 -2.08 14.67
N GLU A 69 -0.37 -2.05 13.65
CA GLU A 69 0.64 -3.08 13.38
C GLU A 69 1.93 -2.45 12.83
N VAL A 70 3.08 -3.07 13.10
CA VAL A 70 4.33 -2.83 12.38
C VAL A 70 4.98 -4.15 11.96
N ALA A 71 5.50 -4.19 10.73
CA ALA A 71 6.25 -5.31 10.20
C ALA A 71 7.52 -4.86 9.47
N ALA A 72 8.65 -5.54 9.73
CA ALA A 72 9.94 -5.30 9.08
C ALA A 72 10.06 -6.03 7.74
N ARG A 73 9.20 -5.66 6.79
CA ARG A 73 9.12 -6.22 5.43
C ARG A 73 8.50 -5.19 4.49
N VAL A 74 8.55 -5.48 3.18
CA VAL A 74 7.71 -4.78 2.21
C VAL A 74 6.22 -5.00 2.51
N PRO A 75 5.35 -4.03 2.17
CA PRO A 75 3.90 -4.20 2.31
C PRO A 75 3.37 -5.31 1.39
N GLY A 76 2.25 -5.93 1.77
CA GLY A 76 1.56 -6.92 0.94
C GLY A 76 0.65 -6.26 -0.09
N ASP A 77 -0.34 -7.00 -0.60
CA ASP A 77 -1.51 -6.41 -1.24
C ASP A 77 -1.17 -5.50 -2.44
N ASN A 78 -0.13 -5.89 -3.20
CA ASN A 78 0.38 -5.15 -4.35
C ASN A 78 0.70 -3.66 -4.07
N ILE A 79 0.84 -3.27 -2.80
CA ILE A 79 1.17 -1.90 -2.41
C ILE A 79 2.57 -1.54 -2.92
N THR A 80 3.49 -2.51 -3.03
CA THR A 80 4.81 -2.28 -3.62
C THR A 80 4.72 -1.86 -5.08
N ALA A 81 3.94 -2.59 -5.90
CA ALA A 81 3.67 -2.22 -7.28
C ALA A 81 2.93 -0.88 -7.40
N LEU A 82 2.07 -0.55 -6.44
CA LEU A 82 1.42 0.76 -6.37
C LEU A 82 2.43 1.90 -6.08
N VAL A 83 3.34 1.69 -5.12
CA VAL A 83 4.43 2.61 -4.79
C VAL A 83 5.36 2.78 -5.98
N GLU A 84 5.73 1.70 -6.66
CA GLU A 84 6.57 1.75 -7.85
C GLU A 84 5.88 2.50 -9.00
N SER A 85 4.58 2.26 -9.21
CA SER A 85 3.79 2.96 -10.23
C SER A 85 3.74 4.47 -10.01
N LYS A 86 3.60 4.90 -8.74
CA LYS A 86 3.48 6.30 -8.33
C LYS A 86 4.82 7.02 -8.24
N TYR A 87 5.82 6.39 -7.62
CA TYR A 87 7.08 7.05 -7.23
C TYR A 87 8.29 6.57 -8.03
N GLY A 88 8.15 5.54 -8.87
CA GLY A 88 9.27 4.94 -9.59
C GLY A 88 10.23 4.15 -8.70
N ILE A 89 9.81 3.80 -7.48
CA ILE A 89 10.65 3.14 -6.47
C ILE A 89 10.16 1.70 -6.26
N SER A 90 10.99 0.72 -6.59
CA SER A 90 10.80 -0.68 -6.21
C SER A 90 11.27 -0.89 -4.76
N LEU A 91 10.35 -1.20 -3.86
CA LEU A 91 10.66 -1.43 -2.44
C LEU A 91 11.40 -2.75 -2.23
N GLU A 92 11.12 -3.76 -3.04
CA GLU A 92 11.80 -5.04 -3.07
C GLU A 92 13.27 -4.87 -3.48
N HIS A 93 13.52 -4.07 -4.53
CA HIS A 93 14.88 -3.73 -4.94
C HIS A 93 15.63 -3.01 -3.82
N CYS A 94 15.00 -2.02 -3.19
CA CYS A 94 15.57 -1.31 -2.05
C CYS A 94 15.90 -2.26 -0.89
N LEU A 95 14.96 -3.14 -0.51
CA LEU A 95 15.14 -4.08 0.59
C LEU A 95 16.30 -5.04 0.30
N ALA A 96 16.37 -5.62 -0.90
CA ALA A 96 17.44 -6.52 -1.31
C ALA A 96 18.82 -5.84 -1.24
N ARG A 97 18.95 -4.62 -1.78
CA ARG A 97 20.20 -3.85 -1.72
C ARG A 97 20.64 -3.55 -0.29
N LEU A 98 19.70 -3.13 0.55
CA LEU A 98 19.97 -2.83 1.96
C LEU A 98 20.47 -4.07 2.71
N TYR A 99 19.90 -5.25 2.45
CA TYR A 99 20.38 -6.53 2.99
C TYR A 99 21.77 -6.91 2.50
N CYS A 100 22.10 -6.58 1.25
CA CYS A 100 23.46 -6.73 0.70
C CYS A 100 24.46 -5.67 1.21
N GLY A 101 24.08 -4.85 2.19
CA GLY A 101 24.94 -3.80 2.73
C GLY A 101 25.08 -2.57 1.85
N GLN A 102 24.31 -2.49 0.76
CA GLN A 102 24.41 -1.39 -0.21
C GLN A 102 23.51 -0.21 0.19
N THR A 103 23.86 0.98 -0.32
CA THR A 103 22.98 2.15 -0.24
C THR A 103 21.96 2.16 -1.38
N VAL A 104 20.81 2.80 -1.11
CA VAL A 104 19.69 2.99 -2.04
C VAL A 104 19.33 4.47 -2.23
N LYS A 105 20.07 5.38 -1.58
CA LYS A 105 19.77 6.82 -1.56
C LYS A 105 19.70 7.41 -2.96
N THR A 106 20.77 7.24 -3.76
CA THR A 106 20.81 7.74 -5.14
C THR A 106 19.74 7.11 -6.04
N TYR A 107 19.41 5.83 -5.82
CA TYR A 107 18.33 5.16 -6.56
C TYR A 107 16.97 5.82 -6.28
N ILE A 108 16.68 6.12 -5.00
CA ILE A 108 15.45 6.80 -4.59
C ILE A 108 15.42 8.25 -5.09
N GLU A 109 16.54 8.98 -4.98
CA GLU A 109 16.66 10.38 -5.42
C GLU A 109 16.50 10.55 -6.94
N GLN A 110 16.82 9.52 -7.72
CA GLN A 110 16.66 9.52 -9.17
C GLN A 110 15.28 9.04 -9.63
N ALA A 111 14.44 8.53 -8.73
CA ALA A 111 13.14 8.00 -9.08
C ALA A 111 12.16 9.14 -9.45
N GLU A 112 11.39 8.93 -10.50
CA GLU A 112 10.43 9.92 -10.99
C GLU A 112 9.07 9.74 -10.31
N THR A 113 8.64 10.76 -9.56
CA THR A 113 7.29 10.78 -8.98
C THR A 113 6.27 11.28 -10.00
N LYS A 114 5.30 10.43 -10.33
CA LYS A 114 4.20 10.79 -11.23
C LYS A 114 3.14 11.61 -10.51
N HIS A 115 2.50 12.53 -11.21
CA HIS A 115 1.35 13.29 -10.69
C HIS A 115 0.07 12.44 -10.67
N GLY A 116 -0.91 12.87 -9.87
CA GLY A 116 -2.21 12.20 -9.78
C GLY A 116 -2.31 11.15 -8.67
N GLU A 117 -3.46 10.48 -8.64
CA GLU A 117 -3.78 9.42 -7.69
C GLU A 117 -3.59 8.07 -8.38
N PHE A 118 -2.99 7.11 -7.69
CA PHE A 118 -2.87 5.74 -8.16
C PHE A 118 -3.57 4.86 -7.15
N GLY A 119 -4.31 3.86 -7.62
CA GLY A 119 -4.99 2.94 -6.73
C GLY A 119 -5.00 1.51 -7.24
N ILE A 120 -5.28 0.63 -6.30
CA ILE A 120 -5.61 -0.77 -6.54
C ILE A 120 -6.94 -1.06 -5.86
N ARG A 121 -7.79 -1.84 -6.52
CA ARG A 121 -8.99 -2.42 -5.92
C ARG A 121 -8.98 -3.93 -6.10
N TYR A 122 -9.57 -4.63 -5.15
CA TYR A 122 -9.75 -6.06 -5.23
C TYR A 122 -11.12 -6.41 -5.78
N LEU A 123 -11.13 -7.46 -6.61
CA LEU A 123 -12.35 -8.00 -7.18
C LEU A 123 -12.76 -9.20 -6.33
N PHE A 124 -14.02 -9.23 -5.91
CA PHE A 124 -14.59 -10.31 -5.11
C PHE A 124 -15.65 -11.09 -5.90
N SER A 125 -15.83 -12.36 -5.57
CA SER A 125 -16.73 -13.28 -6.27
C SER A 125 -18.21 -12.88 -6.26
N ASP A 126 -18.65 -12.08 -5.27
CA ASP A 126 -20.05 -11.66 -5.11
C ASP A 126 -20.32 -10.22 -5.54
N ASP A 127 -19.28 -9.44 -5.87
CA ASP A 127 -19.42 -8.04 -6.22
C ASP A 127 -19.79 -7.86 -7.69
N CYS A 128 -20.86 -7.10 -7.89
CA CYS A 128 -21.08 -6.41 -9.15
C CYS A 128 -19.96 -5.36 -9.25
N ILE A 129 -19.03 -5.55 -10.19
CA ILE A 129 -17.88 -4.66 -10.44
C ILE A 129 -18.38 -3.22 -10.55
N GLN A 130 -18.25 -2.43 -9.48
CA GLN A 130 -18.55 -1.00 -9.54
C GLN A 130 -17.39 -0.33 -10.26
N ALA A 131 -17.63 0.07 -11.52
CA ALA A 131 -16.70 0.93 -12.22
C ALA A 131 -16.54 2.23 -11.42
N THR A 132 -15.32 2.54 -10.98
CA THR A 132 -15.03 3.86 -10.43
C THR A 132 -15.11 4.87 -11.57
N CYS A 133 -16.18 5.66 -11.60
CA CYS A 133 -16.36 6.73 -12.58
C CYS A 133 -15.20 7.74 -12.42
N GLY A 134 -14.48 8.01 -13.51
CA GLY A 134 -13.41 9.02 -13.54
C GLY A 134 -11.98 8.52 -13.25
N TYR A 135 -11.74 7.21 -13.23
CA TYR A 135 -10.39 6.62 -13.18
C TYR A 135 -10.10 5.80 -14.44
N ILE A 136 -8.84 5.78 -14.88
CA ILE A 136 -8.38 4.95 -16.00
C ILE A 136 -7.83 3.65 -15.42
N VAL A 137 -8.45 2.52 -15.78
CA VAL A 137 -7.94 1.18 -15.43
C VAL A 137 -6.75 0.86 -16.35
N THR A 138 -5.58 0.63 -15.78
CA THR A 138 -4.35 0.31 -16.52
C THR A 138 -4.12 -1.19 -16.64
N GLU A 139 -4.58 -1.93 -15.64
CA GLU A 139 -4.41 -3.37 -15.57
C GLU A 139 -5.59 -3.98 -14.83
N ARG A 140 -6.04 -5.14 -15.32
CA ARG A 140 -7.05 -5.98 -14.68
C ARG A 140 -6.55 -7.41 -14.71
N VAL A 141 -6.47 -8.03 -13.55
CA VAL A 141 -6.11 -9.44 -13.38
C VAL A 141 -7.28 -10.16 -12.72
N ILE A 142 -7.72 -11.27 -13.32
CA ILE A 142 -8.73 -12.16 -12.76
C ILE A 142 -8.12 -13.56 -12.74
N ASN A 143 -8.08 -14.17 -11.56
CA ASN A 143 -7.68 -15.56 -11.39
C ASN A 143 -8.91 -16.45 -11.62
N THR A 144 -9.04 -16.99 -12.83
CA THR A 144 -10.19 -17.82 -13.21
C THR A 144 -10.26 -19.14 -12.44
N GLU A 145 -9.11 -19.67 -12.02
CA GLU A 145 -9.01 -20.85 -11.14
C GLU A 145 -9.54 -20.58 -9.73
N ASP A 146 -9.58 -19.30 -9.32
CA ASP A 146 -10.08 -18.88 -8.03
C ASP A 146 -11.61 -18.69 -7.99
N ILE A 147 -12.31 -18.95 -9.10
CA ILE A 147 -13.79 -18.91 -9.18
C ILE A 147 -14.33 -20.33 -8.92
N PRO A 148 -14.61 -20.75 -7.67
CA PRO A 148 -15.17 -22.07 -7.43
C PRO A 148 -16.58 -22.18 -8.03
N PRO A 149 -17.09 -23.40 -8.31
CA PRO A 149 -18.53 -23.61 -8.43
C PRO A 149 -19.19 -23.12 -7.14
N LEU A 150 -19.94 -22.02 -7.26
CA LEU A 150 -20.31 -21.21 -6.11
C LEU A 150 -21.31 -21.95 -5.20
N PRO A 151 -21.09 -22.04 -3.87
CA PRO A 151 -22.12 -22.49 -2.95
C PRO A 151 -23.31 -21.50 -2.92
N PRO A 152 -24.45 -21.87 -2.29
CA PRO A 152 -25.56 -20.94 -2.06
C PRO A 152 -25.06 -19.63 -1.44
N LYS A 153 -25.63 -18.49 -1.87
CA LYS A 153 -25.20 -17.12 -1.48
C LYS A 153 -25.00 -16.93 0.03
N GLU A 154 -25.74 -17.66 0.85
CA GLU A 154 -25.74 -17.57 2.31
C GLU A 154 -24.44 -18.07 2.98
N PHE A 155 -23.56 -18.76 2.25
CA PHE A 155 -22.32 -19.34 2.77
C PHE A 155 -21.06 -18.93 1.98
N ARG A 156 -21.12 -17.88 1.17
CA ARG A 156 -19.96 -17.46 0.39
C ARG A 156 -19.02 -16.60 1.26
N PRO A 157 -17.80 -17.06 1.57
CA PRO A 157 -16.78 -16.14 2.03
C PRO A 157 -16.48 -15.14 0.89
N LEU A 158 -16.27 -13.87 1.22
CA LEU A 158 -15.76 -12.87 0.27
C LEU A 158 -14.41 -13.36 -0.25
N LYS A 159 -14.40 -14.04 -1.40
CA LYS A 159 -13.18 -14.54 -2.01
C LYS A 159 -12.68 -13.51 -3.01
N ARG A 160 -11.45 -13.03 -2.80
CA ARG A 160 -10.72 -12.23 -3.78
C ARG A 160 -10.47 -13.11 -5.02
N VAL A 161 -10.97 -12.67 -6.17
CA VAL A 161 -10.82 -13.34 -7.48
C VAL A 161 -9.90 -12.57 -8.42
N GLY A 162 -9.44 -11.38 -8.03
CA GLY A 162 -8.61 -10.54 -8.87
C GLY A 162 -8.35 -9.16 -8.30
N TYR A 163 -7.77 -8.31 -9.11
CA TYR A 163 -7.52 -6.91 -8.79
C TYR A 163 -7.46 -6.04 -10.05
N GLU A 164 -7.58 -4.73 -9.85
CA GLU A 164 -7.40 -3.72 -10.90
C GLU A 164 -6.53 -2.59 -10.39
N PHE A 165 -5.52 -2.23 -11.19
CA PHE A 165 -4.79 -0.97 -11.02
C PHE A 165 -5.47 0.14 -11.80
N TYR A 166 -5.52 1.33 -11.21
CA TYR A 166 -6.13 2.49 -11.83
C TYR A 166 -5.42 3.78 -11.43
N TYR A 167 -5.55 4.82 -12.24
CA TYR A 167 -5.04 6.16 -11.91
C TYR A 167 -5.97 7.28 -12.36
N LYS A 168 -5.76 8.48 -11.82
CA LYS A 168 -6.46 9.72 -12.15
C LYS A 168 -5.53 10.92 -12.08
#